data_AF-A0A521X024-F1
#
_entry.id   AF-A0A521X024-F1
#
_cell.length_a   1.000
_cell.length_b   1.000
_cell.length_c   1.000
_cell.angle_alpha   90.00
_cell.angle_beta   90.00
_cell.angle_gamma   90.00
#
_symmetry.space_group_name_H-M   'P 1'
#
loop_
_entity.id
_entity.type
_entity.pdbx_description
1 polymer ?
#
loop_
_entity_poly.entity_id
_entity_poly.type
_entity_poly.pdbx_seq_one_letter_code
_entity_poly.pdbx_strand_id
1 'polypeptide(L)'
;MYQDNNDKFAKLRAIASGQATASTAPDVRFWNFERDGNIMGTITGFNSFTHPVYGEQHTVIVRLAESGELVSAFLSGWLQEGMNRKQAAVGDLILIQFFGKQAGERFNRFHLEIQKDQPEMF
;
A
#
# COMPACT_ATOMS: atom_id res chain seq x y z
N MET A 1 5.23 -0.82 -40.56
CA MET A 1 4.10 -0.12 -39.90
C MET A 1 4.64 0.46 -38.61
N TYR A 2 4.66 1.79 -38.48
CA TYR A 2 5.22 2.48 -37.31
C TYR A 2 4.20 2.42 -36.17
N GLN A 3 4.63 1.88 -35.03
CA GLN A 3 3.82 1.79 -33.82
C GLN A 3 3.83 3.17 -33.16
N ASP A 4 2.68 3.82 -33.20
CA ASP A 4 2.47 5.22 -32.84
C ASP A 4 2.79 5.46 -31.35
N ASN A 5 3.63 6.47 -31.08
CA ASN A 5 4.17 6.81 -29.75
C ASN A 5 3.13 7.32 -28.74
N ASN A 6 1.84 7.24 -29.05
CA ASN A 6 0.74 7.77 -28.25
C ASN A 6 0.37 6.88 -27.04
N ASP A 7 0.76 5.59 -27.07
CA ASP A 7 0.51 4.64 -25.98
C ASP A 7 1.32 4.91 -24.69
N LYS A 8 2.50 5.52 -24.80
CA LYS A 8 3.37 5.78 -23.63
C LYS A 8 2.77 6.86 -22.73
N PHE A 9 2.13 7.88 -23.32
CA PHE A 9 1.41 8.90 -22.56
C PHE A 9 0.03 8.42 -22.12
N ALA A 10 -0.56 7.41 -22.77
CA ALA A 10 -1.77 6.75 -22.30
C ALA A 10 -1.54 6.04 -20.95
N LYS A 11 -0.39 5.36 -20.77
CA LYS A 11 -0.02 4.74 -19.48
C LYS A 11 0.25 5.76 -18.37
N LEU A 12 0.87 6.89 -18.70
CA LEU A 12 1.11 7.97 -17.72
C LEU A 12 -0.18 8.71 -17.37
N ARG A 13 -1.09 8.90 -18.33
CA ARG A 13 -2.46 9.37 -18.07
C ARG A 13 -3.23 8.37 -17.24
N ALA A 14 -3.10 7.06 -17.50
CA ALA A 14 -3.70 6.01 -16.71
C ALA A 14 -3.22 6.06 -15.25
N ILE A 15 -1.92 6.19 -14.99
CA ILE A 15 -1.40 6.32 -13.62
C ILE A 15 -1.88 7.63 -12.95
N ALA A 16 -1.92 8.75 -13.70
CA ALA A 16 -2.43 10.03 -13.20
C ALA A 16 -3.97 10.06 -13.04
N SER A 17 -4.71 9.20 -13.75
CA SER A 17 -6.16 9.02 -13.68
C SER A 17 -6.58 7.84 -12.80
N GLY A 18 -5.64 7.16 -12.12
CA GLY A 18 -5.91 6.04 -11.20
C GLY A 18 -6.03 4.64 -11.83
N GLN A 19 -5.71 4.47 -13.11
CA GLN A 19 -5.69 3.23 -13.88
C GLN A 19 -4.28 2.60 -14.03
N ALA A 20 -3.43 2.64 -12.99
CA ALA A 20 -2.28 1.74 -12.96
C ALA A 20 -2.81 0.32 -12.74
N THR A 21 -2.53 -0.58 -13.70
CA THR A 21 -3.03 -1.96 -13.70
C THR A 21 -2.75 -2.62 -12.36
N ALA A 22 -3.86 -2.97 -11.73
CA ALA A 22 -3.95 -3.65 -10.47
C ALA A 22 -3.02 -4.86 -10.42
N SER A 23 -2.71 -5.25 -9.19
CA SER A 23 -2.64 -6.65 -8.82
C SER A 23 -3.57 -7.48 -9.72
N THR A 24 -3.16 -8.67 -10.15
CA THR A 24 -3.99 -9.58 -10.97
C THR A 24 -5.32 -9.99 -10.30
N ALA A 25 -5.62 -9.45 -9.11
CA ALA A 25 -6.93 -9.44 -8.48
C ALA A 25 -7.77 -8.26 -9.00
N PRO A 26 -8.94 -8.52 -9.63
CA PRO A 26 -9.86 -7.44 -9.97
C PRO A 26 -10.23 -6.71 -8.67
N ASP A 27 -10.13 -5.39 -8.67
CA ASP A 27 -10.64 -4.48 -7.63
C ASP A 27 -9.71 -4.10 -6.44
N VAL A 28 -8.38 -4.15 -6.59
CA VAL A 28 -7.46 -3.58 -5.59
C VAL A 28 -7.14 -2.12 -5.91
N ARG A 29 -7.65 -1.18 -5.10
CA ARG A 29 -7.38 0.26 -5.24
C ARG A 29 -6.06 0.67 -4.57
N PHE A 30 -5.28 1.56 -5.18
CA PHE A 30 -4.12 2.15 -4.49
C PHE A 30 -4.58 3.13 -3.39
N TRP A 31 -4.05 2.95 -2.18
CA TRP A 31 -4.33 3.82 -1.04
C TRP A 31 -3.33 4.97 -0.95
N ASN A 32 -3.84 6.18 -0.77
CA ASN A 32 -3.02 7.36 -0.52
C ASN A 32 -3.36 7.93 0.87
N PHE A 33 -2.40 7.89 1.79
CA PHE A 33 -2.57 8.33 3.18
C PHE A 33 -2.98 9.81 3.32
N GLU A 34 -2.65 10.69 2.37
CA GLU A 34 -3.08 12.11 2.40
C GLU A 34 -4.54 12.29 2.02
N ARG A 35 -5.09 11.37 1.21
CA ARG A 35 -6.46 11.44 0.68
C ARG A 35 -7.43 10.59 1.48
N ASP A 36 -7.01 9.37 1.76
CA ASP A 36 -7.87 8.29 2.23
C ASP A 36 -7.76 8.08 3.76
N GLY A 37 -6.72 8.64 4.39
CA GLY A 37 -6.52 8.59 5.83
C GLY A 37 -5.89 7.29 6.32
N ASN A 38 -6.31 6.85 7.52
CA ASN A 38 -5.74 5.70 8.22
C ASN A 38 -6.21 4.38 7.58
N ILE A 39 -5.34 3.37 7.58
CA ILE A 39 -5.70 2.02 7.16
C ILE A 39 -5.96 1.18 8.41
N MET A 40 -7.12 0.52 8.45
CA MET A 40 -7.44 -0.47 9.48
C MET A 40 -8.12 -1.68 8.83
N GLY A 41 -7.57 -2.87 9.00
CA GLY A 41 -8.10 -4.08 8.37
C GLY A 41 -7.20 -5.29 8.46
N THR A 42 -7.47 -6.29 7.62
CA THR A 42 -6.73 -7.56 7.58
C THR A 42 -5.73 -7.58 6.43
N ILE A 43 -4.49 -7.98 6.69
CA ILE A 43 -3.48 -8.19 5.66
C ILE A 43 -3.89 -9.38 4.80
N THR A 44 -4.02 -9.15 3.50
CA THR A 44 -4.38 -10.19 2.51
C THR A 44 -3.22 -10.54 1.58
N GLY A 45 -2.18 -9.71 1.54
CA GLY A 45 -1.00 -9.98 0.73
C GLY A 45 0.05 -8.88 0.82
N PHE A 46 1.20 -9.18 0.22
CA PHE A 46 2.29 -8.24 0.01
C PHE A 46 2.65 -8.26 -1.47
N ASN A 47 3.09 -7.12 -1.99
CA ASN A 47 3.53 -7.03 -3.38
C ASN A 47 4.77 -6.12 -3.49
N SER A 48 5.55 -6.29 -4.54
CA SER A 48 6.58 -5.33 -4.92
C SER A 48 6.62 -5.13 -6.43
N PHE A 49 6.99 -3.92 -6.84
CA PHE A 49 7.16 -3.60 -8.25
C PHE A 49 8.26 -2.55 -8.44
N THR A 50 8.94 -2.60 -9.58
CA THR A 50 10.00 -1.64 -9.91
C THR A 50 9.41 -0.37 -10.50
N HIS A 51 9.60 0.76 -9.82
CA HIS A 51 9.28 2.09 -10.34
C HIS A 51 10.51 2.69 -11.06
N PRO A 52 10.38 3.24 -12.28
CA PRO A 52 11.50 3.73 -13.07
C PRO A 52 12.29 4.88 -12.41
N VAL A 53 11.64 5.67 -11.55
CA VAL A 53 12.27 6.84 -10.88
C VAL A 53 12.65 6.54 -9.43
N TYR A 54 11.89 5.67 -8.76
CA TYR A 54 11.98 5.49 -7.30
C TYR A 54 12.51 4.12 -6.90
N GLY A 55 12.91 3.30 -7.88
CA GLY A 55 13.39 1.95 -7.65
C GLY A 55 12.28 1.02 -7.20
N GLU A 56 12.64 -0.05 -6.51
CA GLU A 56 11.68 -1.03 -5.98
C GLU A 56 10.73 -0.36 -4.97
N GLN A 57 9.44 -0.59 -5.17
CA GLN A 57 8.37 -0.16 -4.28
C GLN A 57 7.72 -1.39 -3.67
N HIS A 58 7.51 -1.38 -2.36
CA HIS A 58 6.83 -2.44 -1.63
C HIS A 58 5.45 -1.97 -1.19
N THR A 59 4.46 -2.84 -1.30
CA THR A 59 3.09 -2.56 -0.85
C THR A 59 2.53 -3.69 0.00
N VAL A 60 1.57 -3.34 0.85
CA VAL A 60 0.71 -4.29 1.57
C VAL A 60 -0.70 -4.19 1.01
N ILE A 61 -1.36 -5.32 0.84
CA ILE A 61 -2.76 -5.41 0.43
C ILE A 61 -3.59 -5.66 1.67
N VAL A 62 -4.53 -4.77 1.96
CA VAL A 62 -5.37 -4.80 3.17
C VAL A 62 -6.83 -4.86 2.76
N ARG A 63 -7.59 -5.75 3.38
CA ARG A 63 -9.05 -5.70 3.36
C ARG A 63 -9.51 -4.77 4.48
N LEU A 64 -10.06 -3.62 4.13
CA LEU A 64 -10.51 -2.63 5.12
C LEU A 64 -11.64 -3.19 5.98
N ALA A 65 -11.56 -2.97 7.29
CA ALA A 65 -12.54 -3.51 8.24
C ALA A 65 -13.94 -2.90 8.05
N GLU A 66 -14.02 -1.62 7.70
CA GLU A 66 -15.29 -0.90 7.61
C GLU A 66 -16.02 -1.13 6.28
N SER A 67 -15.30 -1.08 5.16
CA SER A 67 -15.89 -1.19 3.82
C SER A 67 -15.75 -2.57 3.19
N GLY A 68 -14.83 -3.42 3.68
CA GLY A 68 -14.47 -4.68 3.05
C GLY A 68 -13.67 -4.53 1.75
N GLU A 69 -13.38 -3.30 1.32
CA GLU A 69 -12.61 -2.97 0.11
C GLU A 69 -11.16 -3.47 0.23
N LEU A 70 -10.60 -3.93 -0.88
CA LEU A 70 -9.18 -4.26 -0.97
C LEU A 70 -8.38 -3.05 -1.40
N VAL A 71 -7.42 -2.66 -0.58
CA VAL A 71 -6.54 -1.51 -0.86
C VAL A 71 -5.08 -1.93 -0.83
N SER A 72 -4.28 -1.38 -1.75
CA SER A 72 -2.83 -1.55 -1.78
C SER A 72 -2.15 -0.28 -1.27
N ALA A 73 -1.48 -0.40 -0.13
CA ALA A 73 -0.81 0.70 0.54
C ALA A 73 0.69 0.63 0.37
N PHE A 74 1.30 1.77 0.01
CA PHE A 74 2.75 1.89 -0.10
C PHE A 74 3.44 1.80 1.25
N LEU A 75 4.46 0.95 1.33
CA LEU A 75 5.30 0.80 2.51
C LEU A 75 6.57 1.64 2.34
N SER A 76 6.67 2.73 3.10
CA SER A 76 7.94 3.43 3.27
C SER A 76 8.97 2.52 3.95
N GLY A 77 10.27 2.83 3.87
CA GLY A 77 11.30 2.03 4.54
C GLY A 77 11.05 1.85 6.04
N TRP A 78 10.51 2.87 6.71
CA TRP A 78 10.12 2.78 8.13
C TRP A 78 8.96 1.80 8.36
N LEU A 79 7.94 1.82 7.48
CA LEU A 79 6.83 0.88 7.55
C LEU A 79 7.30 -0.55 7.27
N GLN A 80 8.15 -0.76 6.26
CA GLN A 80 8.71 -2.08 5.95
C GLN A 80 9.48 -2.65 7.15
N GLU A 81 10.35 -1.84 7.77
CA GLU A 81 11.09 -2.23 8.96
C GLU A 81 10.17 -2.51 10.16
N GLY A 82 9.11 -1.70 10.33
CA GLY A 82 8.07 -1.94 11.33
C GLY A 82 7.32 -3.26 11.13
N MET A 83 6.94 -3.56 9.89
CA MET A 83 6.27 -4.80 9.50
C MET A 83 7.17 -6.01 9.78
N ASN A 84 8.44 -5.95 9.40
CA ASN A 84 9.42 -7.01 9.66
C ASN A 84 9.63 -7.25 11.16
N ARG A 85 9.83 -6.18 11.95
CA ARG A 85 10.03 -6.30 13.41
C ARG A 85 8.82 -6.87 14.12
N LYS A 86 7.60 -6.53 13.68
CA LYS A 86 6.34 -7.09 14.20
C LYS A 86 5.96 -8.42 13.52
N GLN A 87 6.83 -8.94 12.65
CA GLN A 87 6.65 -10.19 11.90
C GLN A 87 5.30 -10.25 11.17
N ALA A 88 4.84 -9.15 10.58
CA ALA A 88 3.53 -9.05 9.96
C ALA A 88 3.34 -10.11 8.86
N ALA A 89 2.19 -10.79 8.89
CA ALA A 89 1.86 -11.87 7.98
C ALA A 89 0.45 -11.71 7.42
N VAL A 90 0.15 -12.44 6.34
CA VAL A 90 -1.21 -12.55 5.82
C VAL A 90 -2.11 -13.16 6.90
N GLY A 91 -3.28 -12.57 7.10
CA GLY A 91 -4.20 -12.90 8.19
C GLY A 91 -4.14 -11.92 9.37
N ASP A 92 -3.00 -11.26 9.61
CA ASP A 92 -2.88 -10.32 10.72
C ASP A 92 -3.76 -9.07 10.53
N LEU A 93 -4.20 -8.49 11.64
CA LEU A 93 -4.81 -7.18 11.66
C LEU A 93 -3.73 -6.09 11.65
N ILE A 94 -3.94 -5.07 10.84
CA ILE A 94 -3.03 -3.94 10.67
C ILE A 94 -3.75 -2.62 10.91
N LEU A 95 -3.07 -1.72 11.61
CA LEU A 95 -3.41 -0.31 11.73
C LEU A 95 -2.21 0.52 11.25
N ILE A 96 -2.42 1.33 10.20
CA ILE A 96 -1.47 2.37 9.78
C ILE A 96 -2.15 3.72 9.97
N GLN A 97 -1.64 4.53 10.90
CA GLN A 97 -2.13 5.88 11.11
C GLN A 97 -1.13 6.91 10.59
N PHE A 98 -1.63 7.93 9.89
CA PHE A 98 -0.83 9.04 9.40
C PHE A 98 -0.99 10.25 10.33
N PHE A 99 0.12 10.70 10.92
CA PHE A 99 0.16 11.83 11.86
C PHE A 99 0.61 13.14 11.22
N GLY A 100 0.65 13.21 9.89
CA GLY A 100 1.09 14.39 9.16
C GLY A 100 2.59 14.43 8.91
N LYS A 101 2.99 15.50 8.23
CA LYS A 101 4.39 15.85 7.98
C LYS A 101 4.87 16.76 9.10
N GLN A 102 5.82 16.30 9.91
CA GLN A 102 6.39 17.14 10.95
C GLN A 102 7.25 18.24 10.31
N ALA A 103 7.06 19.49 10.72
CA ALA A 103 7.84 20.61 10.20
C ALA A 103 9.34 20.39 10.47
N GLY A 104 10.15 20.45 9.42
CA GLY A 104 11.60 20.17 9.48
C GLY A 104 11.98 18.71 9.26
N GLU A 105 11.03 17.77 9.22
CA GLU A 105 11.32 16.38 8.87
C GLU A 105 11.08 16.10 7.38
N ARG A 106 11.98 15.30 6.80
CA ARG A 106 11.88 14.84 5.40
C ARG A 106 10.78 13.80 5.19
N PHE A 107 10.31 13.16 6.25
CA PHE A 107 9.42 12.00 6.17
C PHE A 107 8.13 12.21 6.93
N ASN A 108 7.10 11.51 6.46
CA ASN A 108 5.78 11.46 7.06
C ASN A 108 5.81 10.63 8.35
N ARG A 109 5.13 11.11 9.40
CA ARG A 109 5.05 10.38 10.66
C ARG A 109 3.91 9.36 10.58
N PHE A 110 4.26 8.10 10.77
CA PHE A 110 3.30 7.00 10.83
C PHE A 110 3.32 6.33 12.19
N HIS A 111 2.19 5.75 12.56
CA HIS A 111 2.11 4.72 13.59
C HIS A 111 1.64 3.44 12.94
N LEU A 112 2.29 2.35 13.33
CA LEU A 112 2.04 1.02 12.80
C LEU A 112 1.77 0.09 13.97
N GLU A 113 0.60 -0.53 13.98
CA GLU A 113 0.27 -1.63 14.88
C GLU A 113 -0.11 -2.86 14.08
N ILE A 114 0.32 -4.01 14.60
CA ILE A 114 0.05 -5.33 14.03
C ILE A 114 -0.45 -6.18 15.17
N GLN A 115 -1.68 -6.66 15.03
CA GLN A 115 -2.26 -7.63 15.94
C GLN A 115 -2.35 -8.98 15.23
N LYS A 116 -1.83 -10.01 15.90
CA LYS A 116 -1.88 -11.37 15.40
C LYS A 116 -3.32 -11.86 15.42
N ASP A 117 -3.85 -12.20 14.24
CA ASP A 117 -5.09 -12.94 14.13
C ASP A 117 -4.74 -14.43 14.12
N GLN A 118 -4.32 -14.91 15.29
CA GLN A 118 -4.29 -16.33 15.58
C GLN A 118 -5.18 -16.54 16.80
N PRO A 119 -6.21 -17.39 16.72
CA PRO A 119 -6.75 -17.95 17.95
C PRO A 119 -5.59 -18.73 18.58
N GLU A 120 -5.26 -18.41 19.84
CA GLU A 120 -4.42 -19.29 20.66
C GLU A 120 -5.09 -20.66 20.67
N MET A 121 -4.61 -21.58 19.82
CA MET A 121 -4.98 -22.99 19.93
C MET A 121 -4.29 -23.52 21.17
N PHE A 122 -5.07 -23.59 22.26
CA PHE A 122 -4.75 -24.36 23.47
C PHE A 122 -4.55 -25.84 23.16
#